data_AF-A0A4V2KUD7-F1
#
_entry.id   AF-A0A4V2KUD7-F1
#
_cell.length_a   1.000
_cell.length_b   1.000
_cell.length_c   1.000
_cell.angle_alpha   90.00
_cell.angle_beta   90.00
_cell.angle_gamma   90.00
#
_symmetry.space_group_name_H-M   'P 1'
#
loop_
_entity.id
_entity.type
_entity.pdbx_description
1 polymer ?
#
loop_
_entity_poly.entity_id
_entity_poly.type
_entity_poly.pdbx_seq_one_letter_code
_entity_poly.pdbx_strand_id
1 'polypeptide(L)' 'MSKVTALADAVAKIPDGATLMIGGFMGVGSPHRVIDELVRQGKRDLTIIANDTARKGVDIGKLIDAGAVKRLVASHIGL' A
#
# COMPACT_ATOMS: atom_id res chain seq x y z
N MET A 1 0.29 -11.77 -24.91
CA MET A 1 0.56 -12.30 -23.56
C MET A 1 -0.60 -11.96 -22.64
N SER A 2 -0.93 -12.84 -21.68
CA SER A 2 -1.96 -12.57 -20.67
C SER A 2 -1.49 -11.52 -19.67
N LYS A 3 -2.40 -10.65 -19.21
CA LYS A 3 -2.18 -9.70 -18.11
C LYS A 3 -2.67 -10.24 -16.76
N VAL A 4 -3.30 -11.42 -16.74
CA VAL A 4 -3.84 -12.05 -15.54
C VAL A 4 -2.72 -12.82 -14.83
N THR A 5 -2.60 -12.61 -13.53
CA THR A 5 -1.61 -13.28 -12.67
C THR A 5 -2.17 -13.44 -11.26
N ALA A 6 -1.59 -14.33 -10.45
CA ALA A 6 -1.97 -14.45 -9.06
C ALA A 6 -1.53 -13.20 -8.28
N LEU A 7 -2.32 -12.83 -7.27
CA LEU A 7 -2.05 -11.65 -6.44
C LEU A 7 -0.67 -11.72 -5.77
N ALA A 8 -0.32 -12.88 -5.21
CA ALA A 8 0.96 -13.09 -4.56
C ALA A 8 2.14 -12.89 -5.53
N ASP A 9 2.03 -13.38 -6.76
CA ASP A 9 3.06 -13.23 -7.79
C ASP A 9 3.19 -11.77 -8.24
N ALA A 10 2.09 -11.03 -8.30
CA ALA A 10 2.09 -9.61 -8.64
C ALA A 10 2.83 -8.80 -7.56
N VAL A 11 2.53 -9.05 -6.29
CA VAL A 11 3.14 -8.34 -5.15
C VAL A 11 4.58 -8.78 -4.90
N ALA A 12 4.93 -10.04 -5.17
CA ALA A 12 6.29 -10.55 -5.02
C ALA A 12 7.31 -9.76 -5.86
N LYS A 13 6.87 -9.23 -7.01
CA LYS A 13 7.69 -8.41 -7.92
C LYS A 13 8.02 -7.02 -7.37
N ILE A 14 7.34 -6.57 -6.32
CA ILE A 14 7.60 -5.27 -5.68
C ILE A 14 8.77 -5.48 -4.70
N PRO A 15 9.94 -4.86 -4.92
CA PRO A 15 11.06 -4.97 -3.99
C PRO A 15 10.83 -4.09 -2.75
N ASP A 16 11.56 -4.39 -1.67
CA ASP A 16 11.69 -3.45 -0.55
C ASP A 16 12.33 -2.13 -1.04
N GLY A 17 11.96 -1.02 -0.41
CA GLY A 17 12.41 0.30 -0.85
C GLY A 17 11.68 0.88 -2.07
N ALA A 18 10.70 0.17 -2.62
CA ALA A 18 9.94 0.64 -3.78
C ALA A 18 9.10 1.90 -3.48
N THR A 19 8.91 2.72 -4.52
CA THR A 19 7.95 3.82 -4.51
C THR A 19 6.64 3.38 -5.16
N LEU A 20 5.54 3.46 -4.43
CA LEU A 20 4.21 3.01 -4.88
C LEU A 20 3.22 4.17 -4.88
N MET A 21 2.49 4.31 -6.00
CA MET A 21 1.29 5.14 -6.05
C MET A 21 0.07 4.28 -5.74
N ILE A 22 -0.70 4.66 -4.72
CA ILE A 22 -1.90 3.94 -4.30
C ILE A 22 -3.11 4.86 -4.49
N GLY A 23 -4.05 4.43 -5.32
CA GLY A 23 -5.31 5.13 -5.52
C GLY A 23 -6.26 4.94 -4.32
N GLY A 24 -7.18 5.87 -4.14
CA GLY A 24 -8.19 5.85 -3.08
C GLY A 24 -8.44 7.23 -2.47
N PHE A 25 -9.59 7.38 -1.81
CA PHE A 25 -9.94 8.55 -0.98
C PHE A 25 -10.58 8.05 0.31
N MET A 26 -9.92 8.25 1.45
CA MET A 26 -10.38 7.77 2.77
C MET A 26 -10.69 6.26 2.81
N GLY A 27 -9.90 5.45 2.08
CA GLY A 27 -10.08 4.00 1.97
C GLY A 27 -11.09 3.54 0.91
N VAL A 28 -11.82 4.45 0.26
CA VAL A 28 -12.75 4.12 -0.83
C VAL A 28 -12.01 4.15 -2.16
N GLY A 29 -12.16 3.10 -2.97
CA GLY A 29 -11.47 2.96 -4.27
C GLY A 29 -10.05 2.38 -4.17
N SER A 30 -9.57 2.09 -2.96
CA SER A 30 -8.23 1.55 -2.72
C SER A 30 -8.12 0.05 -3.04
N PRO A 31 -6.95 -0.45 -3.47
CA PRO A 31 -6.74 -1.86 -3.80
C PRO A 31 -6.49 -2.69 -2.52
N HIS A 32 -7.49 -2.81 -1.65
CA HIS A 32 -7.38 -3.43 -0.31
C HIS A 32 -6.66 -4.79 -0.28
N ARG A 33 -6.97 -5.68 -1.22
CA ARG A 33 -6.33 -7.01 -1.29
C ARG A 33 -4.84 -6.94 -1.61
N VAL A 34 -4.41 -5.99 -2.44
CA VAL A 34 -2.99 -5.76 -2.75
C VAL A 34 -2.26 -5.24 -1.53
N ILE A 35 -2.90 -4.35 -0.77
CA ILE A 35 -2.36 -3.79 0.48
C ILE A 35 -2.20 -4.88 1.54
N ASP A 36 -3.23 -5.70 1.72
CA ASP A 36 -3.17 -6.85 2.64
C ASP A 36 -2.05 -7.81 2.25
N GLU A 37 -1.85 -8.03 0.95
CA GLU A 37 -0.77 -8.90 0.46
C GLU A 37 0.62 -8.27 0.65
N LEU A 38 0.77 -6.95 0.47
CA LEU A 38 2.01 -6.22 0.79
C LEU A 38 2.40 -6.41 2.27
N VAL A 39 1.42 -6.27 3.18
CA VAL A 39 1.61 -6.52 4.62
C VAL A 39 1.95 -7.99 4.87
N ARG A 40 1.21 -8.93 4.27
CA ARG A 40 1.40 -10.38 4.45
C ARG A 40 2.79 -10.84 4.01
N GLN A 41 3.31 -10.27 2.91
CA GLN A 41 4.67 -10.57 2.42
C GLN A 41 5.77 -9.81 3.16
N GLY A 42 5.42 -8.94 4.13
CA GLY A 42 6.38 -8.21 4.93
C GLY A 42 7.24 -7.23 4.12
N LYS A 43 6.65 -6.60 3.09
CA LYS A 43 7.33 -5.55 2.32
C LYS A 43 7.65 -4.37 3.23
N ARG A 44 8.83 -3.77 3.04
CA ARG A 44 9.32 -2.71 3.94
C ARG A 44 10.04 -1.60 3.19
N ASP A 45 10.38 -0.56 3.93
CA ASP A 45 11.07 0.63 3.44
C ASP A 45 10.36 1.37 2.28
N LEU A 46 9.04 1.19 2.15
CA LEU A 46 8.27 1.70 1.02
C LEU A 46 8.13 3.22 1.08
N THR A 47 8.19 3.85 -0.09
CA THR A 47 7.71 5.23 -0.28
C THR A 47 6.29 5.18 -0.86
N ILE A 48 5.31 5.69 -0.13
CA ILE A 48 3.91 5.70 -0.58
C ILE A 48 3.54 7.11 -1.06
N ILE A 49 2.87 7.17 -2.23
CA ILE A 49 2.25 8.37 -2.78
C ILE A 49 0.75 8.09 -2.87
N ALA A 50 -0.06 8.87 -2.17
CA ALA A 50 -1.51 8.68 -2.12
C ALA A 50 -2.22 10.01 -1.82
N ASN A 51 -3.55 10.02 -1.86
CA ASN A 51 -4.30 11.19 -1.40
C ASN A 51 -4.18 11.35 0.13
N ASP A 52 -4.45 10.29 0.87
CA ASP A 52 -4.51 10.30 2.33
C ASP A 52 -4.03 8.98 2.96
N THR A 53 -3.97 8.92 4.29
CA THR A 53 -3.61 7.71 5.04
C THR A 53 -4.82 6.86 5.48
N ALA A 54 -6.02 7.22 5.04
CA ALA A 54 -7.29 6.70 5.56
C ALA A 54 -7.33 6.76 7.10
N ARG A 55 -7.46 5.60 7.76
CA ARG A 55 -7.50 5.46 9.22
C ARG A 55 -6.75 4.20 9.67
N LYS A 56 -6.43 4.11 10.95
CA LYS A 56 -5.75 2.95 11.55
C LYS A 56 -6.44 1.63 11.16
N GLY A 57 -5.66 0.63 10.76
CA GLY A 57 -6.14 -0.69 10.34
C GLY A 57 -6.89 -0.75 9.00
N VAL A 58 -6.97 0.35 8.23
CA VAL A 58 -7.65 0.40 6.94
C VAL A 58 -6.72 0.96 5.88
N ASP A 59 -6.75 0.37 4.66
CA ASP A 59 -5.99 0.87 3.51
C ASP A 59 -4.50 1.09 3.85
N ILE A 60 -3.91 2.22 3.46
CA ILE A 60 -2.52 2.61 3.76
C ILE A 60 -2.23 2.61 5.27
N GLY A 61 -3.24 2.82 6.12
CA GLY A 61 -3.12 2.68 7.57
C GLY A 61 -2.59 1.30 7.99
N LYS A 62 -2.92 0.22 7.27
CA LYS A 62 -2.37 -1.11 7.54
C LYS A 62 -0.86 -1.21 7.26
N LEU A 63 -0.37 -0.54 6.22
CA LEU A 63 1.05 -0.50 5.89
C LEU A 63 1.83 0.30 6.93
N ILE A 64 1.25 1.40 7.40
CA ILE A 64 1.81 2.22 8.48
C ILE A 64 1.85 1.43 9.78
N ASP A 65 0.75 0.77 10.16
CA ASP A 65 0.66 -0.09 11.35
C ASP A 65 1.69 -1.23 11.31
N ALA A 66 1.99 -1.76 10.12
CA ALA A 66 3.00 -2.80 9.90
C ALA A 66 4.46 -2.28 9.88
N GLY A 67 4.68 -0.97 10.00
CA GLY A 67 6.02 -0.36 9.89
C GLY A 67 6.63 -0.45 8.49
N ALA A 68 5.81 -0.67 7.46
CA ALA A 68 6.27 -0.89 6.09
C ALA A 68 6.65 0.41 5.35
N VAL A 69 6.20 1.57 5.84
CA VAL A 69 6.32 2.86 5.15
C VAL A 69 7.49 3.67 5.71
N LYS A 70 8.49 3.94 4.87
CA LYS A 70 9.63 4.81 5.18
C LYS A 70 9.37 6.28 4.88
N ARG A 71 8.60 6.56 3.82
CA ARG A 71 8.25 7.92 3.39
C ARG A 71 6.83 7.96 2.86
N LEU A 72 6.11 9.02 3.18
CA LEU A 72 4.77 9.29 2.66
C LEU A 72 4.75 10.63 1.92
N VAL A 73 4.06 10.66 0.79
CA VAL A 73 3.63 11.88 0.10
C VAL A 73 2.10 11.82 0.02
N ALA A 74 1.44 12.70 0.78
CA ALA A 74 -0.02 12.75 0.88
C ALA A 74 -0.51 14.19 1.01
N SER A 75 -1.78 14.43 0.66
CA SER A 75 -2.45 15.72 0.84
C SER A 75 -3.09 15.84 2.23
N HIS A 76 -3.42 14.71 2.88
CA HIS A 76 -4.02 14.66 4.22
C HIS A 76 -3.54 13.43 5.02
N ILE A 77 -3.36 13.56 6.34
CA ILE A 77 -2.90 12.45 7.22
C ILE A 77 -3.74 12.28 8.50
N GLY A 78 -4.84 13.02 8.64
CA GLY A 78 -5.59 13.12 9.90
C GLY A 78 -6.95 12.44 9.86
N LEU A 79 -7.24 11.68 10.93
CA LEU A 79 -8.52 11.50 11.62
C LEU A 79 -8.28 10.62 12.86
#